data_AF-A0A7H4PED6-F1
#
_entry.id   AF-A0A7H4PED6-F1
#
_cell.length_a   1.000
_cell.length_b   1.000
_cell.length_c   1.000
_cell.angle_alpha   90.00
_cell.angle_beta   90.00
_cell.angle_gamma   90.00
#
_symmetry.space_group_name_H-M   'P 1'
#
loop_
_entity.id
_entity.type
_entity.pdbx_description
1 polymer ?
#
loop_
_entity_poly.entity_id
_entity_poly.type
_entity_poly.pdbx_seq_one_letter_code
_entity_poly.pdbx_strand_id
1 'polypeptide(L)'
;MWGALSFEFALFILLAAAFTFLLHKTNFGRRTYAIGNNPTGAWFSGINVKRHNLVLFALVGLMAGLAAVLLTSRLGSTRPTLAMGWELAVVKMAVLGGVNILGGSGSMVGVIIAAFLMGLVTFGLSLLNVPGIVMSIIIGAMLIVVISLPIITRRMMQRRRI
;
A
#
# COMPACT_ATOMS: atom_id res chain seq x y z
N MET A 1 16.99 -22.35 -16.77
CA MET A 1 16.44 -23.24 -15.73
C MET A 1 17.21 -23.00 -14.42
N TRP A 2 16.78 -22.02 -13.64
CA TRP A 2 16.88 -22.00 -12.17
C TRP A 2 15.47 -21.63 -11.72
N GLY A 3 14.68 -22.67 -11.44
CA GLY A 3 13.33 -22.53 -10.93
C GLY A 3 13.37 -22.25 -9.44
N ALA A 4 12.53 -21.31 -8.99
CA ALA A 4 11.46 -21.61 -8.02
C ALA A 4 10.75 -20.32 -7.55
N LEU A 5 11.37 -19.15 -7.66
CA LEU A 5 10.76 -17.86 -7.32
C LEU A 5 11.30 -16.78 -8.27
N SER A 6 10.42 -16.02 -8.95
CA SER A 6 10.86 -14.82 -9.67
C SER A 6 11.68 -13.94 -8.72
N PHE A 7 12.84 -13.44 -9.14
CA PHE A 7 13.70 -12.56 -8.32
C PHE A 7 12.90 -11.42 -7.66
N GLU A 8 11.90 -10.91 -8.39
CA GLU A 8 10.94 -9.90 -7.97
C GLU A 8 10.14 -10.32 -6.72
N PHE A 9 9.73 -11.59 -6.65
CA PHE A 9 8.95 -12.14 -5.55
C PHE A 9 9.81 -12.42 -4.31
N ALA A 10 11.04 -12.91 -4.49
CA ALA A 10 11.99 -13.07 -3.39
C ALA A 10 12.35 -11.71 -2.76
N LEU A 11 12.60 -10.69 -3.60
CA LEU A 11 12.84 -9.33 -3.16
C LEU A 11 11.61 -8.73 -2.46
N PHE A 12 10.40 -8.99 -2.96
CA PHE A 12 9.17 -8.58 -2.31
C PHE A 12 9.04 -9.16 -0.90
N ILE A 13 9.29 -10.47 -0.71
CA ILE A 13 9.23 -11.11 0.62
C ILE A 13 10.26 -10.49 1.56
N LEU A 14 11.50 -10.28 1.08
CA LEU A 14 12.57 -9.71 1.88
C LEU A 14 12.23 -8.28 2.35
N LEU A 15 11.75 -7.44 1.43
CA LEU A 15 11.30 -6.08 1.74
C LEU A 15 10.08 -6.11 2.67
N ALA A 16 9.09 -6.96 2.39
CA ALA A 16 7.90 -7.10 3.23
C ALA A 16 8.27 -7.50 4.67
N ALA A 17 9.20 -8.43 4.85
CA ALA A 17 9.69 -8.82 6.16
C ALA A 17 10.46 -7.68 6.86
N ALA A 18 11.36 -7.00 6.14
CA ALA A 18 12.12 -5.87 6.65
C ALA A 18 11.19 -4.72 7.11
N PHE A 19 10.20 -4.36 6.31
CA PHE A 19 9.23 -3.32 6.64
C PHE A 19 8.25 -3.73 7.73
N THR A 20 7.84 -5.00 7.77
CA THR A 20 7.02 -5.52 8.88
C THR A 20 7.77 -5.39 10.20
N PHE A 21 9.05 -5.75 10.22
CA PHE A 21 9.92 -5.61 11.38
C PHE A 21 10.16 -4.14 11.75
N LEU A 22 10.44 -3.30 10.76
CA LEU A 22 10.64 -1.86 10.95
C LEU A 22 9.38 -1.22 11.57
N LEU A 23 8.19 -1.59 11.08
CA LEU A 23 6.93 -0.99 11.55
C LEU A 23 6.48 -1.53 12.90
N HIS A 24 6.59 -2.83 13.17
CA HIS A 24 6.08 -3.42 14.41
C HIS A 24 7.08 -3.41 15.56
N LYS A 25 8.38 -3.55 15.27
CA LYS A 25 9.39 -3.78 16.31
C LYS A 25 10.30 -2.58 16.59
N THR A 26 10.32 -1.56 15.73
CA THR A 26 11.23 -0.41 15.92
C THR A 26 10.53 0.86 16.41
N ASN A 27 11.32 1.76 17.01
CA ASN A 27 10.89 3.09 17.42
C ASN A 27 10.38 3.93 16.24
N PHE A 28 10.83 3.63 15.02
CA PHE A 28 10.39 4.34 13.81
C PHE A 28 8.90 4.11 13.55
N GLY A 29 8.42 2.87 13.71
CA GLY A 29 7.00 2.55 13.59
C GLY A 29 6.14 3.25 14.64
N ARG A 30 6.55 3.20 15.92
CA ARG A 30 5.83 3.89 17.02
C ARG A 30 5.70 5.39 16.79
N ARG A 31 6.77 6.04 16.32
CA ARG A 31 6.75 7.47 15.94
C ARG A 31 5.79 7.73 14.79
N THR A 32 5.75 6.85 13.79
CA THR A 32 4.85 6.95 12.64
C THR A 32 3.38 6.85 13.06
N TYR A 33 3.03 5.91 13.93
CA TYR A 33 1.66 5.81 14.48
C TYR A 33 1.29 7.02 15.34
N ALA A 34 2.22 7.51 16.19
CA ALA A 34 1.98 8.67 17.03
C ALA A 34 1.71 9.95 16.18
N ILE A 35 2.52 10.18 15.14
CA ILE A 35 2.33 11.28 14.20
C ILE A 35 0.98 11.16 13.48
N GLY A 36 0.61 9.94 13.07
CA GLY A 36 -0.66 9.70 12.39
C GLY A 36 -1.90 9.87 13.27
N ASN A 37 -1.80 9.68 14.58
CA ASN A 37 -2.94 9.86 15.50
C ASN A 37 -3.13 11.32 15.89
N ASN A 38 -2.04 12.02 16.24
CA ASN A 38 -2.08 13.45 16.51
C ASN A 38 -0.74 14.13 16.19
N PRO A 39 -0.62 14.84 15.04
CA PRO A 39 0.64 15.47 14.65
C PRO A 39 1.04 16.62 15.59
N THR A 40 0.09 17.37 16.14
CA THR A 40 0.40 18.43 17.10
C THR A 40 0.87 17.84 18.44
N GLY A 41 0.21 16.80 18.93
CA GLY A 41 0.62 16.06 20.13
C GLY A 41 2.00 15.40 20.01
N ALA A 42 2.32 14.86 18.83
CA ALA A 42 3.65 14.30 18.55
C ALA A 42 4.75 15.38 18.58
N TRP A 43 4.45 16.58 18.08
CA TRP A 43 5.37 17.71 18.12
C TRP A 43 5.66 18.17 19.56
N PHE A 44 4.62 18.30 20.40
CA PHE A 44 4.80 18.61 21.82
C PHE A 44 5.53 17.50 22.60
N SER A 45 5.48 16.25 22.13
CA SER A 45 6.21 15.11 22.70
C SER A 45 7.68 15.04 22.24
N GLY A 46 8.20 16.08 21.58
CA GLY A 46 9.60 16.16 21.13
C GLY A 46 9.90 15.40 19.83
N ILE A 47 8.89 14.90 19.12
CA ILE A 47 9.08 14.24 17.81
C ILE A 47 9.12 15.31 16.73
N ASN A 48 10.22 15.39 15.97
CA ASN A 48 10.31 16.28 14.83
C ASN A 48 9.50 15.75 13.64
N VAL A 49 8.20 16.08 13.62
CA VAL A 49 7.22 15.63 12.61
C VAL A 49 7.69 15.94 11.18
N LYS A 50 8.27 17.12 10.95
CA LYS A 50 8.74 17.53 9.61
C LYS A 50 9.84 16.62 9.08
N ARG A 51 10.86 16.33 9.89
CA ARG A 51 11.95 15.41 9.50
C ARG A 51 11.45 13.99 9.30
N HIS A 52 10.57 13.51 10.17
CA HIS A 52 10.03 12.15 10.07
C HIS A 52 9.19 11.97 8.80
N ASN A 53 8.34 12.96 8.46
CA ASN A 53 7.57 12.94 7.22
C ASN A 53 8.47 12.98 5.99
N LEU A 54 9.55 13.77 6.00
CA LEU A 54 10.52 13.80 4.89
C LEU A 54 11.17 12.44 4.67
N VAL A 55 11.56 11.73 5.73
CA VAL A 55 12.10 10.36 5.63
C VAL A 55 11.06 9.39 5.07
N LEU A 56 9.79 9.50 5.49
CA LEU A 56 8.71 8.65 4.94
C LEU A 56 8.53 8.88 3.43
N PHE A 57 8.47 10.13 2.98
CA PHE A 57 8.36 10.45 1.55
C PHE A 57 9.58 9.98 0.76
N ALA A 58 10.79 10.18 1.28
CA ALA A 58 12.01 9.70 0.65
C ALA A 58 12.01 8.17 0.50
N LEU A 59 11.51 7.46 1.51
CA LEU A 59 11.42 6.01 1.52
C LEU A 59 10.37 5.49 0.52
N VAL A 60 9.22 6.16 0.38
CA VAL A 60 8.23 5.87 -0.67
C VAL A 60 8.84 6.07 -2.06
N GLY A 61 9.58 7.17 -2.28
CA GLY A 61 10.28 7.43 -3.53
C GLY A 61 11.33 6.37 -3.86
N LEU A 62 12.10 5.93 -2.86
CA LEU A 62 13.09 4.86 -3.02
C LEU A 62 12.42 3.53 -3.41
N MET A 63 11.30 3.18 -2.76
CA MET A 63 10.52 1.98 -3.11
C MET A 63 9.91 2.07 -4.51
N ALA A 64 9.37 3.23 -4.90
CA ALA A 64 8.84 3.45 -6.24
C ALA A 64 9.94 3.34 -7.32
N GLY A 65 11.12 3.89 -7.05
CA GLY A 65 12.29 3.76 -7.94
C GLY A 65 12.74 2.32 -8.10
N LEU A 66 12.84 1.56 -7.01
CA LEU A 66 13.15 0.12 -7.07
C LEU A 66 12.09 -0.65 -7.87
N ALA A 67 10.81 -0.38 -7.64
CA ALA A 67 9.72 -1.02 -8.37
C ALA A 67 9.78 -0.71 -9.87
N ALA A 68 10.13 0.52 -10.25
CA ALA A 68 10.30 0.90 -11.66
C ALA A 68 11.45 0.14 -12.34
N VAL A 69 12.60 0.00 -11.67
CA VAL A 69 13.75 -0.77 -12.19
C VAL A 69 13.38 -2.23 -12.42
N LEU A 70 12.67 -2.85 -11.47
CA LEU A 70 12.19 -4.23 -11.61
C LEU A 70 11.20 -4.37 -12.78
N LEU A 71 10.26 -3.44 -12.90
CA LEU A 71 9.27 -3.43 -13.97
C LEU A 71 9.94 -3.31 -15.34
N THR A 72 10.89 -2.39 -15.49
CA THR A 72 11.68 -2.23 -16.72
C THR A 72 12.48 -3.50 -17.04
N SER A 73 13.10 -4.12 -16.03
CA SER A 73 13.83 -5.38 -16.21
C SER A 73 12.93 -6.52 -16.69
N ARG A 74 11.66 -6.54 -16.27
CA ARG A 74 10.69 -7.58 -16.65
C ARG A 74 10.20 -7.42 -18.08
N LEU A 75 9.90 -6.19 -18.48
CA LEU A 75 9.28 -5.89 -19.79
C LEU A 75 10.31 -5.67 -20.89
N GLY A 76 11.58 -5.40 -20.56
CA GLY A 76 12.64 -5.07 -21.52
C GLY A 76 12.38 -3.78 -22.34
N SER A 77 11.31 -3.05 -22.02
CA SER A 77 10.85 -1.85 -22.72
C SER A 77 10.21 -0.89 -21.72
N THR A 78 10.60 0.38 -21.79
CA THR A 78 10.10 1.43 -20.90
C THR A 78 9.11 2.28 -21.67
N ARG A 79 7.82 2.10 -21.38
CA ARG A 79 6.75 3.03 -21.81
C ARG A 79 6.30 3.83 -20.59
N PRO A 80 6.24 5.17 -20.68
CA PRO A 80 5.86 6.01 -19.53
C PRO A 80 4.41 5.79 -19.08
N THR A 81 3.57 5.19 -19.92
CA THR A 81 2.15 4.92 -19.62
C THR A 81 1.90 3.56 -18.94
N LEU A 82 2.89 2.67 -18.83
CA LEU A 82 2.70 1.31 -18.32
C LEU A 82 2.17 1.25 -16.87
N ALA A 83 2.60 2.17 -16.03
CA ALA A 83 2.22 2.22 -14.61
C ALA A 83 1.17 3.30 -14.30
N MET A 84 0.57 3.91 -15.33
CA MET A 84 -0.42 4.96 -15.13
C MET A 84 -1.66 4.36 -14.43
N GLY A 85 -2.06 4.96 -13.30
CA GLY A 85 -3.17 4.46 -12.48
C GLY A 85 -2.81 3.40 -11.43
N TRP A 86 -1.56 2.90 -11.41
CA TRP A 86 -1.11 1.98 -10.37
C TRP A 86 -1.02 2.65 -9.00
N GLU A 87 -0.83 3.97 -8.94
CA GLU A 87 -0.86 4.70 -7.67
C GLU A 87 -2.19 4.51 -6.94
N LEU A 88 -3.30 4.65 -7.67
CA LEU A 88 -4.64 4.44 -7.13
C LEU A 88 -4.85 2.97 -6.71
N ALA A 89 -4.26 2.02 -7.45
CA ALA A 89 -4.31 0.60 -7.11
C ALA A 89 -3.52 0.29 -5.82
N VAL A 90 -2.35 0.92 -5.63
CA VAL A 90 -1.54 0.79 -4.42
C VAL A 90 -2.26 1.36 -3.21
N VAL A 91 -2.87 2.54 -3.33
CA VAL A 91 -3.69 3.14 -2.26
C VAL A 91 -4.85 2.22 -1.89
N LYS A 92 -5.55 1.63 -2.87
CA LYS A 92 -6.61 0.65 -2.60
C LYS A 92 -6.07 -0.56 -1.83
N MET A 93 -4.95 -1.14 -2.24
CA MET A 93 -4.35 -2.28 -1.54
C MET A 93 -4.01 -1.96 -0.09
N ALA A 94 -3.46 -0.76 0.16
CA ALA A 94 -3.14 -0.31 1.51
C ALA A 94 -4.41 -0.17 2.39
N VAL A 95 -5.47 0.45 1.86
CA VAL A 95 -6.73 0.65 2.59
C VAL A 95 -7.46 -0.68 2.81
N LEU A 96 -7.50 -1.56 1.80
CA LEU A 96 -8.06 -2.91 1.92
C LEU A 96 -7.30 -3.73 2.98
N GLY A 97 -5.98 -3.52 3.08
CA GLY A 97 -5.13 -4.10 4.11
C GLY A 97 -5.34 -3.54 5.52
N GLY A 98 -6.30 -2.63 5.71
CA GLY A 98 -6.66 -2.09 7.02
C GLY A 98 -5.84 -0.88 7.47
N VAL A 99 -5.13 -0.21 6.55
CA VAL A 99 -4.47 1.07 6.85
C VAL A 99 -5.53 2.18 6.89
N ASN A 100 -5.57 2.93 7.99
CA ASN A 100 -6.52 4.02 8.14
C ASN A 100 -6.08 5.23 7.31
N ILE A 101 -6.99 5.72 6.45
CA ILE A 101 -6.75 6.89 5.57
C ILE A 101 -6.43 8.14 6.40
N LEU A 102 -7.04 8.26 7.58
CA LEU A 102 -6.87 9.39 8.48
C LEU A 102 -5.62 9.28 9.38
N GLY A 103 -4.85 8.19 9.24
CA GLY A 103 -3.64 7.95 10.03
C GLY A 103 -3.89 7.31 11.39
N GLY A 104 -2.80 6.98 12.08
CA GLY A 104 -2.81 6.51 13.48
C GLY A 104 -3.02 5.01 13.68
N SER A 105 -3.43 4.27 12.66
CA SER A 105 -3.60 2.82 12.73
C SER A 105 -3.44 2.14 11.36
N GLY A 106 -2.96 0.90 11.38
CA GLY A 106 -2.72 0.07 10.19
C GLY A 106 -1.79 -1.09 10.50
N SER A 107 -1.81 -2.15 9.71
CA SER A 107 -0.91 -3.30 9.85
C SER A 107 -0.27 -3.66 8.52
N MET A 108 1.05 -3.83 8.50
CA MET A 108 1.79 -4.29 7.32
C MET A 108 1.29 -5.67 6.86
N VAL A 109 0.92 -6.54 7.79
CA VAL A 109 0.46 -7.91 7.49
C VAL A 109 -0.83 -7.88 6.68
N GLY A 110 -1.76 -6.99 7.02
CA GLY A 110 -3.00 -6.82 6.27
C GLY A 110 -2.75 -6.31 4.84
N VAL A 111 -1.79 -5.40 4.66
CA VAL A 111 -1.40 -4.89 3.34
C VAL A 111 -0.77 -5.98 2.48
N ILE A 112 0.05 -6.86 3.06
CA ILE A 112 0.63 -7.99 2.34
C ILE A 112 -0.48 -8.94 1.85
N ILE A 113 -1.43 -9.29 2.72
CA ILE A 113 -2.58 -10.13 2.36
C ILE A 113 -3.41 -9.47 1.25
N ALA A 114 -3.68 -8.17 1.36
CA ALA A 114 -4.41 -7.42 0.33
C ALA A 114 -3.66 -7.37 -1.01
N ALA A 115 -2.32 -7.25 -1.00
CA ALA A 115 -1.51 -7.29 -2.21
C ALA A 115 -1.58 -8.67 -2.89
N PHE A 116 -1.50 -9.76 -2.12
CA PHE A 116 -1.71 -11.11 -2.64
C PHE A 116 -3.12 -11.31 -3.20
N LEU A 117 -4.15 -10.86 -2.49
CA LEU A 117 -5.53 -10.92 -2.93
C LEU A 117 -5.72 -10.19 -4.27
N MET A 118 -5.20 -8.96 -4.38
CA MET A 118 -5.27 -8.18 -5.63
C MET A 118 -4.47 -8.83 -6.76
N GLY A 119 -3.32 -9.45 -6.45
CA GLY A 119 -2.56 -10.25 -7.39
C GLY A 119 -3.36 -11.44 -7.93
N LEU A 120 -4.03 -12.19 -7.05
CA LEU A 120 -4.89 -13.31 -7.42
C LEU A 120 -6.10 -12.89 -8.25
N VAL A 121 -6.76 -11.78 -7.90
CA VAL A 121 -7.88 -11.23 -8.68
C VAL A 121 -7.41 -10.83 -10.08
N THR A 122 -6.27 -10.14 -10.16
CA THR A 122 -5.65 -9.73 -11.43
C THR A 122 -5.31 -10.94 -12.30
N PHE A 123 -4.68 -11.96 -11.70
CA PHE A 123 -4.32 -13.19 -12.39
C PHE A 123 -5.55 -13.98 -12.84
N GLY A 124 -6.57 -14.10 -11.98
CA GLY A 124 -7.83 -14.78 -12.30
C GLY A 124 -8.61 -14.11 -13.43
N LEU A 125 -8.73 -12.77 -13.41
CA LEU A 125 -9.35 -12.02 -14.51
C LEU A 125 -8.56 -12.17 -15.82
N SER A 126 -7.22 -12.23 -15.72
CA SER A 126 -6.37 -12.48 -16.88
C SER A 126 -6.55 -13.89 -17.46
N LEU A 127 -6.74 -14.91 -16.61
CA LEU A 127 -7.02 -16.30 -17.04
C LEU A 127 -8.37 -16.44 -17.73
N LEU A 128 -9.37 -15.69 -17.27
CA LEU A 128 -10.69 -15.59 -17.89
C LEU A 128 -10.66 -14.77 -19.21
N ASN A 129 -9.48 -14.35 -19.66
CA ASN A 129 -9.27 -13.55 -20.87
C ASN A 129 -10.10 -12.26 -20.90
N VAL A 130 -10.37 -11.68 -19.73
CA VAL A 130 -11.18 -10.46 -19.60
C VAL A 130 -10.42 -9.29 -20.25
N PRO A 131 -11.05 -8.51 -21.15
CA PRO A 131 -10.40 -7.35 -21.75
C PRO A 131 -9.91 -6.35 -20.69
N GLY A 132 -8.73 -5.75 -20.92
CA GLY A 132 -8.12 -4.81 -19.95
C GLY A 132 -9.00 -3.59 -19.60
N ILE A 133 -9.90 -3.20 -20.51
CA ILE A 133 -10.88 -2.15 -20.25
C ILE A 133 -11.87 -2.55 -19.13
N VAL A 134 -12.37 -3.80 -19.16
CA VAL A 134 -13.29 -4.35 -18.16
C VAL A 134 -12.56 -4.57 -16.85
N MET A 135 -11.32 -5.03 -16.91
CA MET A 135 -10.45 -5.17 -15.74
C MET A 135 -10.25 -3.83 -15.02
N SER A 136 -10.04 -2.74 -15.77
CA SER A 136 -9.89 -1.40 -15.20
C SER A 136 -11.18 -0.91 -14.53
N ILE A 137 -12.35 -1.24 -15.11
CA ILE A 137 -13.66 -0.94 -14.51
C ILE A 137 -13.84 -1.69 -13.18
N ILE A 138 -13.52 -3.00 -13.15
CA ILE A 138 -13.62 -3.82 -11.93
C ILE A 138 -12.68 -3.29 -10.84
N ILE A 139 -11.43 -3.01 -11.20
CA ILE A 139 -10.43 -2.42 -10.30
C ILE A 139 -10.92 -1.05 -9.80
N GLY A 140 -11.50 -0.21 -10.67
CA GLY A 140 -12.07 1.07 -10.28
C GLY A 140 -13.24 0.91 -9.29
N ALA A 141 -14.18 0.02 -9.58
CA ALA A 141 -15.31 -0.28 -8.70
C ALA A 141 -14.86 -0.79 -7.32
N MET A 142 -13.88 -1.70 -7.29
CA MET A 142 -13.27 -2.15 -6.03
C MET A 142 -12.68 -0.99 -5.23
N LEU A 143 -12.12 0.04 -5.89
CA LEU A 143 -11.51 1.18 -5.20
C LEU A 143 -12.57 1.97 -4.45
N ILE A 144 -13.67 2.26 -5.14
CA ILE A 144 -14.81 2.98 -4.58
C ILE A 144 -15.35 2.21 -3.39
N VAL A 145 -15.51 0.89 -3.50
CA VAL A 145 -15.98 0.03 -2.41
C VAL A 145 -15.01 0.06 -1.21
N VAL A 146 -13.72 -0.17 -1.45
CA VAL A 146 -12.68 -0.24 -0.42
C VAL A 146 -12.54 1.07 0.35
N ILE A 147 -12.62 2.21 -0.34
CA ILE A 147 -12.52 3.54 0.30
C ILE A 147 -13.85 3.93 0.98
N SER A 148 -14.99 3.59 0.39
CA SER A 148 -16.30 3.95 0.97
C SER A 148 -16.62 3.16 2.23
N LEU A 149 -16.23 1.89 2.32
CA LEU A 149 -16.42 1.04 3.49
C LEU A 149 -15.96 1.67 4.82
N PRO A 150 -14.70 2.11 4.98
CA PRO A 150 -14.21 2.71 6.23
C PRO A 150 -14.87 4.07 6.53
N ILE A 151 -15.26 4.82 5.50
CA ILE A 151 -15.95 6.11 5.66
C ILE A 151 -17.38 5.90 6.16
N ILE A 152 -18.13 4.97 5.55
CA ILE A 152 -19.51 4.66 5.90
C ILE A 152 -19.57 4.06 7.30
N THR A 153 -18.70 3.09 7.60
CA THR A 153 -18.64 2.46 8.93
C THR A 153 -18.32 3.47 10.03
N ARG A 154 -17.34 4.38 9.83
CA ARG A 154 -17.09 5.48 10.77
C ARG A 154 -18.31 6.40 10.93
N ARG A 155 -18.96 6.78 9.83
CA ARG A 155 -20.12 7.69 9.85
C ARG A 155 -21.31 7.06 10.58
N MET A 156 -21.51 5.75 10.42
CA MET A 156 -22.51 4.98 11.18
C MET A 156 -22.17 4.87 12.66
N MET A 157 -20.91 4.63 13.02
CA MET A 157 -20.47 4.57 14.41
C MET A 157 -20.56 5.93 15.11
N GLN A 158 -20.30 7.03 14.41
CA GLN A 158 -20.47 8.39 14.95
C GLN A 158 -21.94 8.73 15.20
N ARG A 159 -22.87 8.27 14.35
CA ARG A 159 -24.32 8.43 14.57
C ARG A 159 -24.87 7.65 15.76
N ARG A 160 -24.17 6.62 16.24
CA ARG A 160 -24.56 5.83 17.44
C ARG A 160 -24.09 6.44 18.77
N ARG A 161 -23.33 7.54 18.75
CA ARG A 161 -22.83 8.22 19.96
C ARG A 161 -23.60 9.52 20.29
N ILE A 162 -24.72 9.76 19.62
CA ILE A 162 -25.70 10.82 19.90
C ILE A 162 -27.01 10.11 20.24
#